data_AF-A0A941ZAF4-F1
#
_entry.id   AF-A0A941ZAF4-F1
#
_cell.length_a   1.000
_cell.length_b   1.000
_cell.length_c   1.000
_cell.angle_alpha   90.00
_cell.angle_beta   90.00
_cell.angle_gamma   90.00
#
_symmetry.space_group_name_H-M   'P 1'
#
loop_
_entity.id
_entity.type
_entity.pdbx_description
1 polymer ?
#
loop_
_entity_poly.entity_id
_entity_poly.type
_entity_poly.pdbx_seq_one_letter_code
_entity_poly.pdbx_strand_id
1 'polypeptide(L)'
;LIESHAYLVTAFLSLILLLAGFEAMDALRGSPAYYVAVVGVAAAAGVVMWVAWRRFTVLLARAELFAESAGCPRCQAWGKFEVLAAEPVGADDPPEAGRPHWVRVRCRKCGEQWRLG
;
A
#
# COMPACT_ATOMS: atom_id res chain seq x y z
N LEU A 1 -6.82 4.42 -2.50
CA LEU A 1 -7.20 3.63 -3.70
C LEU A 1 -6.18 3.79 -4.83
N ILE A 2 -5.84 5.01 -5.27
CA ILE A 2 -4.86 5.24 -6.37
C ILE A 2 -3.44 4.78 -6.00
N GLU A 3 -3.00 5.02 -4.76
CA GLU A 3 -1.67 4.60 -4.29
C GLU A 3 -1.49 3.08 -4.28
N SER A 4 -2.48 2.31 -3.79
CA SER A 4 -2.39 0.84 -3.80
C SER A 4 -2.36 0.28 -5.23
N HIS A 5 -3.10 0.89 -6.16
CA HIS A 5 -3.04 0.53 -7.58
C HIS A 5 -1.70 0.91 -8.21
N ALA A 6 -1.10 2.04 -7.81
CA ALA A 6 0.22 2.45 -8.30
C ALA A 6 1.32 1.46 -7.90
N TYR A 7 1.28 0.88 -6.69
CA TYR A 7 2.24 -0.15 -6.28
C TYR A 7 2.05 -1.46 -7.06
N LEU A 8 0.80 -1.87 -7.32
CA LEU A 8 0.49 -3.05 -8.14
C LEU A 8 0.99 -2.87 -9.59
N VAL A 9 0.76 -1.69 -10.17
CA VAL A 9 1.26 -1.34 -11.51
C VAL A 9 2.79 -1.28 -11.52
N THR A 10 3.43 -0.73 -10.49
CA THR A 10 4.90 -0.67 -10.39
C THR A 10 5.54 -2.05 -10.29
N ALA A 11 4.93 -2.95 -9.52
CA ALA A 11 5.34 -4.35 -9.45
C ALA A 11 5.21 -5.04 -10.81
N PHE A 12 4.08 -4.82 -11.49
CA PHE A 12 3.84 -5.38 -12.82
C PHE A 12 4.82 -4.84 -13.88
N LEU A 13 5.09 -3.53 -13.89
CA LEU A 13 6.07 -2.91 -14.78
C LEU A 13 7.50 -3.41 -14.51
N SER A 14 7.84 -3.65 -13.24
CA SER A 14 9.15 -4.22 -12.87
C SER A 14 9.31 -5.66 -13.39
N LEU A 15 8.24 -6.45 -13.37
CA LEU A 15 8.22 -7.80 -13.95
C LEU A 15 8.38 -7.75 -15.48
N ILE A 16 7.67 -6.85 -16.16
CA ILE A 16 7.79 -6.65 -17.62
C ILE A 16 9.20 -6.23 -17.98
N LEU A 17 9.79 -5.28 -17.24
CA LEU A 17 11.16 -4.82 -17.47
C LEU A 17 12.17 -5.95 -17.31
N LEU A 18 11.97 -6.84 -16.34
CA LEU A 18 12.82 -8.01 -16.13
C LEU A 18 12.71 -9.01 -17.29
N LEU A 19 11.50 -9.34 -17.76
CA LEU A 19 11.31 -10.21 -18.92
C LEU A 19 11.90 -9.60 -20.20
N ALA A 20 11.62 -8.32 -20.46
CA ALA A 20 12.13 -7.60 -21.62
C ALA A 20 13.67 -7.49 -21.60
N GLY A 21 14.25 -7.26 -20.42
CA GLY A 21 15.70 -7.27 -20.25
C GLY A 21 16.33 -8.64 -20.52
N PHE A 22 15.63 -9.73 -20.15
CA PHE A 22 16.09 -11.09 -20.42
C PHE A 22 16.11 -11.39 -21.92
N GLU A 23 15.07 -11.00 -22.67
CA GLU A 23 15.03 -11.14 -24.12
C GLU A 23 16.02 -10.22 -24.85
N ALA A 24 16.21 -8.99 -24.38
CA ALA A 24 17.12 -8.04 -25.02
C ALA A 24 18.61 -8.45 -24.91
N MET A 25 18.96 -9.22 -23.88
CA MET A 25 20.33 -9.68 -23.66
C MET A 25 20.65 -11.02 -24.36
N ASP A 26 19.72 -11.59 -25.13
CA ASP A 26 19.94 -12.86 -25.84
C ASP A 26 21.18 -12.84 -26.76
N ALA A 27 21.51 -11.67 -27.31
CA ALA A 27 22.67 -11.42 -28.16
C ALA A 27 24.04 -11.51 -27.46
N LEU A 28 24.08 -11.47 -26.12
CA LEU A 28 25.32 -11.50 -25.30
C LEU A 28 25.56 -12.85 -24.60
N ARG A 29 24.71 -13.85 -24.89
CA ARG A 29 24.79 -15.21 -24.33
C ARG A 29 26.18 -15.81 -24.52
N GLY A 30 26.81 -16.22 -23.41
CA GLY A 30 28.11 -16.89 -23.40
C GLY A 30 29.27 -16.05 -22.85
N SER A 31 29.09 -14.74 -22.63
CA SER A 31 30.10 -13.90 -21.98
C SER A 31 29.95 -13.89 -20.44
N PRO A 32 31.05 -13.83 -19.66
CA PRO A 32 30.95 -13.65 -18.21
C PRO A 32 30.29 -12.31 -17.83
N ALA A 33 30.40 -11.29 -18.70
CA ALA A 33 29.72 -10.00 -18.53
C ALA A 33 28.18 -10.13 -18.59
N TYR A 34 27.64 -11.05 -19.39
CA TYR A 34 26.21 -11.34 -19.44
C TYR A 34 25.66 -11.84 -18.09
N TYR A 35 26.37 -12.78 -17.44
CA TYR A 35 25.94 -13.30 -16.14
C TYR A 35 25.93 -12.22 -15.06
N VAL A 36 26.94 -11.34 -15.05
CA VAL A 36 27.00 -10.20 -14.12
C VAL A 36 25.86 -9.20 -14.38
N ALA A 37 25.58 -8.89 -15.65
CA ALA A 37 24.48 -8.00 -16.03
C ALA A 37 23.11 -8.58 -15.64
N VAL A 38 22.86 -9.86 -15.92
CA VAL A 38 21.60 -10.54 -15.56
C VAL A 38 21.38 -10.55 -14.05
N VAL A 39 22.41 -10.91 -13.27
CA VAL A 39 22.30 -10.89 -11.81
C VAL A 39 22.09 -9.47 -11.28
N GLY A 40 22.77 -8.48 -11.85
CA GLY A 40 22.61 -7.08 -11.48
C GLY A 40 21.19 -6.55 -11.73
N VAL A 41 20.63 -6.82 -12.91
CA VAL A 41 19.26 -6.44 -13.27
C VAL A 41 18.24 -7.19 -12.42
N ALA A 42 18.43 -8.49 -12.20
CA ALA A 42 17.56 -9.29 -11.35
C ALA A 42 17.57 -8.81 -9.90
N ALA A 43 18.74 -8.46 -9.37
CA ALA A 43 18.87 -7.91 -8.02
C ALA A 43 18.18 -6.54 -7.93
N ALA A 44 18.40 -5.65 -8.90
CA ALA A 44 17.76 -4.33 -8.92
C ALA A 44 16.23 -4.44 -9.02
N ALA A 45 15.72 -5.27 -9.93
CA ALA A 45 14.28 -5.53 -10.07
C ALA A 45 13.69 -6.18 -8.81
N GLY A 46 14.42 -7.12 -8.20
CA GLY A 46 14.03 -7.76 -6.94
C GLY A 46 13.93 -6.76 -5.78
N VAL A 47 14.89 -5.82 -5.67
CA VAL A 47 14.85 -4.76 -4.66
C VAL A 47 13.65 -3.83 -4.89
N VAL A 48 13.42 -3.40 -6.13
CA VAL A 48 12.28 -2.53 -6.46
C VAL A 48 10.95 -3.24 -6.16
N MET A 49 10.83 -4.51 -6.55
CA MET A 49 9.67 -5.35 -6.24
C MET A 49 9.46 -5.49 -4.72
N TRP A 50 10.51 -5.78 -3.96
CA TRP A 50 10.45 -5.91 -2.51
C TRP A 50 10.00 -4.62 -1.82
N VAL A 51 10.54 -3.48 -2.24
CA VAL A 51 10.17 -2.16 -1.70
C VAL A 51 8.70 -1.85 -2.03
N ALA A 52 8.27 -2.10 -3.28
CA ALA A 52 6.88 -1.89 -3.70
C ALA A 52 5.93 -2.80 -2.91
N TRP A 53 6.30 -4.07 -2.70
CA TRP A 53 5.52 -5.02 -1.91
C TRP A 53 5.33 -4.57 -0.46
N ARG A 54 6.41 -4.18 0.23
CA ARG A 54 6.32 -3.70 1.62
C ARG A 54 5.44 -2.46 1.76
N ARG A 55 5.52 -1.53 0.78
CA ARG A 55 4.65 -0.35 0.78
C ARG A 55 3.20 -0.71 0.52
N PHE A 56 2.94 -1.67 -0.36
CA PHE A 56 1.59 -2.16 -0.65
C PHE A 56 0.94 -2.82 0.58
N THR A 57 1.64 -3.70 1.28
CA THR A 57 1.08 -4.39 2.47
C THR A 57 0.76 -3.43 3.60
N VAL A 58 1.58 -2.40 3.82
CA VAL A 58 1.29 -1.34 4.81
C VAL A 58 0.02 -0.56 4.46
N LEU A 59 -0.19 -0.25 3.18
CA LEU A 59 -1.42 0.42 2.74
C LEU A 59 -2.65 -0.47 2.79
N LEU A 60 -2.49 -1.77 2.53
CA LEU A 60 -3.58 -2.75 2.62
C LEU A 60 -4.04 -2.94 4.06
N ALA A 61 -3.11 -3.14 5.00
CA ALA A 61 -3.42 -3.27 6.43
C ALA A 61 -4.15 -2.03 6.97
N ARG A 62 -3.79 -0.83 6.48
CA ARG A 62 -4.56 0.40 6.78
C ARG A 62 -5.97 0.35 6.25
N ALA A 63 -6.15 -0.01 4.97
CA ALA A 63 -7.49 -0.08 4.39
C ALA A 63 -8.39 -1.09 5.14
N GLU A 64 -7.82 -2.19 5.61
CA GLU A 64 -8.50 -3.18 6.46
C GLU A 64 -8.91 -2.58 7.81
N LEU A 65 -8.01 -1.89 8.52
CA LEU A 65 -8.33 -1.20 9.79
C LEU A 65 -9.47 -0.18 9.63
N PHE A 66 -9.45 0.62 8.56
CA PHE A 66 -10.53 1.54 8.24
C PHE A 66 -11.84 0.82 7.88
N ALA A 67 -11.78 -0.33 7.20
CA ALA A 67 -12.96 -1.11 6.83
C ALA A 67 -13.60 -1.82 8.03
N GLU A 68 -12.79 -2.36 8.95
CA GLU A 68 -13.23 -2.97 10.20
C GLU A 68 -13.87 -1.92 11.13
N SER A 69 -13.26 -0.73 11.23
CA SER A 69 -13.78 0.36 12.06
C SER A 69 -14.94 1.14 11.40
N ALA A 70 -15.31 0.85 10.15
CA ALA A 70 -16.43 1.49 9.45
C ALA A 70 -17.83 1.06 9.96
N GLY A 71 -17.88 0.04 10.82
CA GLY A 71 -19.09 -0.41 11.50
C GLY A 71 -19.41 0.40 12.74
N CYS A 72 -20.67 0.82 12.91
CA CYS A 72 -21.09 1.41 14.17
C CYS A 72 -21.05 0.37 15.31
N PRO A 73 -20.32 0.60 16.42
CA PRO A 73 -20.18 -0.39 17.50
C PRO A 73 -21.52 -0.74 18.17
N ARG A 74 -22.47 0.20 18.17
CA ARG A 74 -23.77 0.04 18.84
C ARG A 74 -24.83 -0.64 17.98
N CYS A 75 -25.02 -0.19 16.74
CA CYS A 75 -26.12 -0.65 15.89
C CYS A 75 -25.68 -1.50 14.70
N GLN A 76 -24.36 -1.74 14.57
CA GLN A 76 -23.72 -2.53 13.51
C GLN A 76 -24.09 -2.07 12.09
N ALA A 77 -24.56 -0.82 11.94
CA ALA A 77 -24.79 -0.22 10.64
C ALA A 77 -23.44 0.10 9.99
N TRP A 78 -23.13 -0.61 8.92
CA TRP A 78 -21.90 -0.43 8.16
C TRP A 78 -22.02 0.73 7.17
N GLY A 79 -21.01 1.60 7.10
CA GLY A 79 -20.93 2.69 6.12
C GLY A 79 -21.98 3.82 6.28
N LYS A 80 -22.77 3.81 7.36
CA LYS A 80 -23.82 4.80 7.63
C LYS A 80 -23.41 5.77 8.74
N PHE A 81 -22.40 6.57 8.47
CA PHE A 81 -21.90 7.58 9.39
C PHE A 81 -21.70 8.94 8.73
N GLU A 82 -21.64 9.97 9.55
CA GLU A 82 -21.36 11.35 9.19
C GLU A 82 -20.03 11.75 9.82
N VAL A 83 -19.16 12.39 9.05
CA VAL A 83 -17.85 12.85 9.51
C VAL A 83 -18.06 14.15 10.29
N LEU A 84 -17.67 14.14 11.58
CA LEU A 84 -17.79 15.31 12.45
C LEU A 84 -16.52 16.17 12.46
N ALA A 85 -15.35 15.53 12.58
CA ALA A 85 -14.07 16.23 12.61
C ALA A 85 -12.90 15.30 12.26
N ALA A 86 -11.85 15.87 11.67
CA ALA A 86 -10.54 15.22 11.56
C ALA A 86 -9.73 15.60 12.80
N GLU A 87 -9.45 14.64 13.68
CA GLU A 87 -8.59 14.81 14.84
C GLU A 87 -7.11 14.63 14.45
N PRO A 88 -6.20 15.44 15.02
CA PRO A 88 -4.77 15.27 14.81
C PRO A 88 -4.28 13.97 15.46
N VAL A 89 -3.30 13.36 14.81
CA VAL A 89 -2.50 12.22 15.29
C VAL A 89 -1.87 12.57 16.65
N GLY A 90 -2.01 11.70 17.63
CA GLY A 90 -1.40 11.86 18.96
C GLY A 90 0.12 11.73 18.91
N ALA A 91 0.83 12.27 19.90
CA ALA A 91 2.30 12.26 19.94
C ALA A 91 2.93 10.85 20.03
N ASP A 92 2.14 9.83 20.39
CA ASP A 92 2.58 8.44 20.53
C ASP A 92 2.48 7.61 19.24
N ASP A 93 1.93 8.17 18.15
CA ASP A 93 1.77 7.45 16.89
C ASP A 93 3.06 7.50 16.04
N PRO A 94 3.52 6.36 15.47
CA PRO A 94 4.81 6.28 14.79
C PRO A 94 4.90 7.22 13.58
N PRO A 95 6.01 7.99 13.45
CA PRO A 95 6.16 9.07 12.48
C PRO A 95 6.34 8.62 11.02
N GLU A 96 6.59 7.33 10.78
CA GLU A 96 6.94 6.81 9.44
C GLU A 96 5.77 6.73 8.46
N ALA A 97 4.54 6.93 8.94
CA ALA A 97 3.34 6.77 8.16
C ALA A 97 2.72 8.14 7.94
N GLY A 98 2.86 8.72 6.75
CA GLY A 98 2.29 10.03 6.35
C GLY A 98 0.96 10.31 7.06
N ARG A 99 0.95 11.39 7.85
CA ARG A 99 0.10 11.57 9.05
C ARG A 99 -1.37 11.24 8.77
N PRO A 100 -1.93 10.13 9.31
CA PRO A 100 -3.33 9.80 9.14
C PRO A 100 -4.17 10.59 10.14
N HIS A 101 -5.00 11.53 9.69
CA HIS A 101 -5.95 12.17 10.60
C HIS A 101 -6.99 11.14 11.08
N TRP A 102 -7.02 10.86 12.39
CA TRP A 102 -8.11 10.08 13.00
C TRP A 102 -9.42 10.83 12.74
N VAL A 103 -10.46 10.16 12.24
CA VAL A 103 -11.71 10.85 11.91
C VAL A 103 -12.76 10.52 12.96
N ARG A 104 -13.32 11.54 13.62
CA ARG A 104 -14.49 11.36 14.48
C ARG A 104 -15.73 11.27 13.61
N VAL A 105 -16.44 10.16 13.70
CA VAL A 105 -17.64 9.88 12.92
C VAL A 105 -18.83 9.64 13.83
N ARG A 106 -20.03 9.94 13.34
CA ARG A 106 -21.30 9.75 14.03
C ARG A 106 -22.24 8.86 13.23
N CYS A 107 -22.82 7.84 13.85
CA CYS A 107 -23.80 6.98 13.19
C CYS A 107 -25.04 7.78 12.81
N ARG A 108 -25.48 7.69 11.55
CA ARG A 108 -26.75 8.30 11.10
C ARG A 108 -28.00 7.57 11.64
N LYS A 109 -27.85 6.32 12.09
CA LYS A 109 -28.97 5.48 12.56
C LYS A 109 -29.21 5.60 14.07
N CYS A 110 -28.15 5.57 14.89
CA CYS A 110 -28.26 5.56 16.35
C CYS A 110 -27.60 6.75 17.04
N GLY A 111 -26.93 7.65 16.29
CA GLY A 111 -26.25 8.82 16.84
C GLY A 111 -24.93 8.52 17.57
N GLU A 112 -24.52 7.25 17.69
CA GLU A 112 -23.28 6.86 18.36
C GLU A 112 -22.06 7.47 17.68
N GLN A 113 -21.10 7.96 18.47
CA GLN A 113 -19.87 8.56 17.95
C GLN A 113 -18.69 7.64 18.21
N TRP A 114 -17.83 7.46 17.22
CA TRP A 114 -16.58 6.71 17.39
C TRP A 114 -15.46 7.31 16.55
N ARG A 115 -14.24 6.83 16.81
CA ARG A 115 -13.04 7.20 16.06
C ARG A 115 -12.80 6.15 14.98
N LEU A 116 -12.60 6.62 13.76
CA LEU A 116 -12.28 5.83 12.58
C LEU A 116 -10.82 6.11 12.19
N GLY A 117 -9.96 5.09 12.23
CA GLY A 117 -8.55 5.17 11.86
C GLY A 117 -7.77 3.89 12.08
#